data_AF-A0AB35T6T0-F1
#
_entry.id   AF-A0AB35T6T0-F1
#
_cell.length_a   1.000
_cell.length_b   1.000
_cell.length_c   1.000
_cell.angle_alpha   90.00
_cell.angle_beta   90.00
_cell.angle_gamma   90.00
#
_symmetry.space_group_name_H-M   'P 1'
#
loop_
_entity.id
_entity.type
_entity.pdbx_description
1 polymer ?
#
loop_
_entity_poly.entity_id
_entity_poly.type
_entity_poly.pdbx_seq_one_letter_code
_entity_poly.pdbx_strand_id
1 'polypeptide(L)'
;MSEFGGPPDRTAEGIRIARRQILPVAREQRGFQGIYLLHDPQSGRSLSVTLWETAEDMSVSEQSARRARSASARASGDAVLSVARYRVVLCELVSAPERCGAESSRASASAPPRGL
;
A
#
# COMPACT_ATOMS: atom_id res chain seq x y z
N MET A 1 -0.89 4.63 -10.90
CA MET A 1 -0.22 3.33 -10.72
C MET A 1 1.28 3.55 -10.62
N SER A 2 1.96 2.78 -9.77
CA SER A 2 3.41 2.92 -9.59
C SER A 2 4.06 1.61 -9.24
N GLU A 3 5.24 1.41 -9.80
CA GLU A 3 6.05 0.23 -9.59
C GLU A 3 7.23 0.54 -8.69
N PHE A 4 7.56 -0.43 -7.85
CA PHE A 4 8.69 -0.40 -6.94
C PHE A 4 9.52 -1.67 -7.11
N GLY A 5 10.81 -1.57 -6.82
CA GLY A 5 11.69 -2.73 -6.78
C GLY A 5 12.74 -2.59 -5.69
N GLY A 6 12.99 -3.68 -4.99
CA GLY A 6 14.00 -3.76 -3.94
C GLY A 6 14.30 -5.22 -3.57
N PRO A 7 15.09 -5.44 -2.50
CA PRO A 7 15.49 -6.78 -2.07
C PRO A 7 14.27 -7.66 -1.68
N PRO A 8 14.17 -8.91 -2.18
CA PRO A 8 13.03 -9.80 -1.91
C PRO A 8 12.78 -10.11 -0.42
N ASP A 9 13.84 -10.10 0.38
CA ASP A 9 13.83 -10.36 1.83
C ASP A 9 13.20 -9.23 2.65
N ARG A 10 12.93 -8.05 2.05
CA ARG A 10 12.35 -6.88 2.74
C ARG A 10 10.86 -6.63 2.45
N THR A 11 10.22 -7.58 1.80
CA THR A 11 8.82 -7.56 1.40
C THR A 11 7.84 -7.12 2.49
N ALA A 12 7.86 -7.81 3.65
CA ALA A 12 6.89 -7.55 4.73
C ALA A 12 7.01 -6.12 5.28
N GLU A 13 8.25 -5.63 5.36
CA GLU A 13 8.55 -4.29 5.82
C GLU A 13 8.09 -3.23 4.81
N GLY A 14 8.31 -3.46 3.51
CA GLY A 14 7.80 -2.60 2.44
C GLY A 14 6.28 -2.45 2.47
N ILE A 15 5.55 -3.56 2.67
CA ILE A 15 4.08 -3.55 2.81
C ILE A 15 3.65 -2.73 4.03
N ARG A 16 4.31 -2.92 5.17
CA ARG A 16 4.02 -2.19 6.42
C ARG A 16 4.24 -0.70 6.25
N ILE A 17 5.34 -0.29 5.62
CA ILE A 17 5.67 1.11 5.34
C ILE A 17 4.65 1.72 4.37
N ALA A 18 4.31 1.04 3.28
CA ALA A 18 3.30 1.51 2.33
C ALA A 18 1.95 1.77 3.00
N ARG A 19 1.51 0.88 3.90
CA ARG A 19 0.28 1.08 4.70
C ARG A 19 0.33 2.28 5.64
N ARG A 20 1.52 2.61 6.17
CA ARG A 20 1.69 3.73 7.10
C ARG A 20 1.95 5.08 6.43
N GLN A 21 2.52 5.08 5.23
CA GLN A 21 2.99 6.31 4.57
C GLN A 21 2.20 6.67 3.31
N ILE A 22 1.76 5.68 2.53
CA ILE A 22 1.04 5.93 1.26
C ILE A 22 -0.46 6.03 1.51
N LEU A 23 -1.03 5.03 2.21
CA LEU A 23 -2.47 4.93 2.41
C LEU A 23 -3.08 6.14 3.14
N PRO A 24 -2.50 6.66 4.26
CA PRO A 24 -3.08 7.82 4.95
C PRO A 24 -3.07 9.07 4.06
N VAL A 25 -1.94 9.35 3.42
CA VAL A 25 -1.80 10.51 2.52
C VAL A 25 -2.80 10.44 1.38
N ALA A 26 -3.00 9.26 0.78
CA ALA A 26 -3.97 9.07 -0.29
C ALA A 26 -5.41 9.27 0.18
N ARG A 27 -5.77 8.76 1.37
CA ARG A 27 -7.12 8.91 1.96
C ARG A 27 -7.50 10.35 2.27
N GLU A 28 -6.53 11.22 2.55
CA GLU A 28 -6.77 12.64 2.80
C GLU A 28 -7.05 13.44 1.53
N GLN A 29 -6.78 12.88 0.35
CA GLN A 29 -7.00 13.57 -0.91
C GLN A 29 -8.46 13.41 -1.35
N ARG A 30 -9.02 14.50 -1.88
CA ARG A 30 -10.35 14.49 -2.49
C ARG A 30 -10.43 13.43 -3.59
N GLY A 31 -11.57 12.75 -3.69
CA GLY A 31 -11.86 11.80 -4.76
C GLY A 31 -11.11 10.46 -4.65
N PHE A 32 -10.38 10.17 -3.57
CA PHE A 32 -9.75 8.86 -3.38
C PHE A 32 -10.80 7.74 -3.23
N GLN A 33 -10.73 6.73 -4.08
CA GLN A 33 -11.68 5.60 -4.13
C GLN A 33 -11.09 4.29 -3.60
N GLY A 34 -9.77 4.20 -3.47
CA GLY A 34 -9.13 3.00 -2.93
C GLY A 34 -7.70 2.81 -3.39
N ILE A 35 -7.07 1.76 -2.86
CA ILE A 35 -5.72 1.36 -3.24
C ILE A 35 -5.63 -0.17 -3.32
N TYR A 36 -4.94 -0.66 -4.34
CA TYR A 36 -4.38 -2.01 -4.36
C TYR A 36 -2.87 -1.92 -4.20
N LEU A 37 -2.32 -2.81 -3.37
CA LEU A 37 -0.89 -3.05 -3.29
C LEU A 37 -0.68 -4.53 -3.61
N LEU A 38 0.01 -4.79 -4.72
CA LEU A 38 0.37 -6.11 -5.18
C LEU A 38 1.87 -6.27 -5.01
N HIS A 39 2.31 -7.47 -4.68
CA HIS A 39 3.71 -7.73 -4.41
C HIS A 39 4.08 -9.12 -4.97
N ASP A 40 5.22 -9.19 -5.65
CA ASP A 40 5.84 -10.42 -6.10
C ASP A 40 7.08 -10.72 -5.24
N PRO A 41 7.00 -11.72 -4.32
CA PRO A 41 8.07 -12.05 -3.39
C PRO A 41 9.28 -12.72 -4.07
N GLN A 42 9.15 -13.18 -5.31
CA GLN A 42 10.28 -13.77 -6.03
C GLN A 42 11.17 -12.70 -6.63
N SER A 43 10.57 -11.70 -7.27
CA SER A 43 11.31 -10.61 -7.92
C SER A 43 11.57 -9.40 -7.02
N GLY A 44 10.91 -9.31 -5.86
CA GLY A 44 10.96 -8.13 -4.99
C GLY A 44 10.23 -6.91 -5.59
N ARG A 45 9.41 -7.11 -6.62
CA ARG A 45 8.65 -6.04 -7.27
C ARG A 45 7.32 -5.82 -6.57
N SER A 46 6.92 -4.56 -6.48
CA SER A 46 5.60 -4.18 -5.95
C SER A 46 4.89 -3.22 -6.88
N LEU A 47 3.56 -3.35 -6.96
CA LEU A 47 2.69 -2.48 -7.72
C LEU A 47 1.67 -1.82 -6.79
N SER A 48 1.63 -0.49 -6.79
CA SER A 48 0.58 0.26 -6.13
C SER A 48 -0.36 0.88 -7.16
N VAL A 49 -1.66 0.62 -7.01
CA VAL A 49 -2.72 1.19 -7.84
C VAL A 49 -3.65 2.00 -6.94
N THR A 50 -3.62 3.32 -7.05
CA THR A 50 -4.62 4.20 -6.41
C THR A 50 -5.74 4.49 -7.39
N LEU A 51 -6.97 4.46 -6.89
CA LEU A 51 -8.20 4.72 -7.62
C LEU A 51 -8.76 6.08 -7.23
N TRP A 52 -9.29 6.79 -8.22
CA TRP A 52 -9.78 8.16 -8.07
C TRP A 52 -11.13 8.32 -8.76
N GLU A 53 -11.97 9.18 -8.22
CA GLU A 53 -13.29 9.53 -8.76
C GLU A 53 -13.17 10.21 -10.13
N THR A 54 -12.27 11.19 -10.23
CA THR A 54 -11.98 11.89 -11.48
C THR A 54 -10.49 11.93 -11.80
N ALA A 55 -10.16 12.19 -13.07
CA ALA A 55 -8.78 12.44 -13.49
C ALA A 55 -8.19 13.72 -12.88
N GLU A 56 -9.03 14.71 -12.58
CA GLU A 56 -8.64 15.95 -11.93
C GLU A 56 -8.25 15.72 -10.47
N ASP A 57 -9.05 14.97 -9.70
CA ASP A 57 -8.73 14.59 -8.32
C ASP A 57 -7.39 13.87 -8.24
N MET A 58 -7.15 12.92 -9.16
CA MET A 58 -5.85 12.25 -9.28
C MET A 58 -4.71 13.25 -9.55
N SER A 59 -4.91 14.20 -10.47
CA SER A 59 -3.89 15.19 -10.83
C SER A 59 -3.55 16.11 -9.65
N VAL A 60 -4.56 16.58 -8.92
CA VAL A 60 -4.37 17.41 -7.71
C VAL A 60 -3.60 16.66 -6.64
N SER A 61 -3.86 15.35 -6.48
CA SER A 61 -3.16 14.51 -5.51
C SER A 61 -1.66 14.27 -5.82
N GLU A 62 -1.23 14.52 -7.06
CA GLU A 62 0.01 13.97 -7.60
C GLU A 62 1.25 14.38 -6.80
N GLN A 63 1.31 15.64 -6.38
CA GLN A 63 2.46 16.14 -5.64
C GLN A 63 2.61 15.44 -4.28
N SER A 64 1.48 15.25 -3.58
CA SER A 64 1.43 14.52 -2.30
C SER A 64 1.71 13.04 -2.49
N ALA A 65 1.14 12.43 -3.54
CA ALA A 65 1.40 11.04 -3.89
C ALA A 65 2.88 10.79 -4.24
N ARG A 66 3.53 11.69 -5.00
CA ARG A 66 4.95 11.61 -5.32
C ARG A 66 5.81 11.64 -4.06
N ARG A 67 5.53 12.57 -3.12
CA ARG A 67 6.22 12.66 -1.84
C ARG A 67 6.07 11.38 -1.02
N ALA A 68 4.84 10.93 -0.79
CA ALA A 68 4.55 9.72 -0.02
C ALA A 68 5.23 8.49 -0.61
N ARG A 69 5.18 8.34 -1.94
CA ARG A 69 5.83 7.23 -2.65
C ARG A 69 7.34 7.25 -2.51
N SER A 70 7.95 8.42 -2.65
CA SER A 70 9.41 8.59 -2.56
C SER A 70 9.90 8.34 -1.14
N ALA A 71 9.15 8.79 -0.14
CA ALA A 71 9.42 8.51 1.27
C ALA A 71 9.31 7.01 1.59
N SER A 72 8.25 6.37 1.10
CA SER A 72 8.03 4.93 1.29
C SER A 72 9.17 4.11 0.69
N ALA A 73 9.56 4.40 -0.55
CA ALA A 73 10.66 3.69 -1.22
C ALA A 73 11.98 3.83 -0.45
N ARG A 74 12.32 5.05 -0.01
CA ARG A 74 13.53 5.28 0.81
C ARG A 74 13.49 4.51 2.14
N ALA A 75 12.33 4.48 2.79
CA ALA A 75 12.19 3.82 4.09
C ALA A 75 12.24 2.28 3.97
N SER A 76 11.73 1.71 2.88
CA SER A 76 11.80 0.26 2.63
C SER A 76 13.14 -0.20 2.03
N GLY A 77 13.92 0.72 1.46
CA GLY A 77 15.09 0.40 0.66
C GLY A 77 14.76 0.04 -0.79
N ASP A 78 13.55 0.33 -1.24
CA ASP A 78 13.12 0.17 -2.62
C ASP A 78 13.46 1.40 -3.47
N ALA A 79 13.40 1.22 -4.78
CA ALA A 79 13.38 2.30 -5.76
C ALA A 79 11.98 2.41 -6.39
N VAL A 80 11.57 3.63 -6.73
CA VAL A 80 10.41 3.86 -7.61
C VAL A 80 10.87 3.61 -9.04
N LEU A 81 10.34 2.57 -9.67
CA LEU A 81 10.72 2.15 -11.03
C LEU A 81 9.92 2.90 -12.10
N SER A 82 8.62 3.09 -11.87
CA SER A 82 7.73 3.74 -12.83
C SER A 82 6.52 4.38 -12.16
N VAL A 83 5.92 5.37 -12.84
CA VAL A 83 4.62 5.94 -12.49
C VAL A 83 3.82 6.11 -13.77
N ALA A 84 2.63 5.51 -13.81
CA ALA A 84 1.74 5.57 -14.96
C ALA A 84 0.28 5.83 -14.53
N ARG A 85 -0.50 6.41 -15.45
CA ARG A 85 -1.89 6.81 -15.24
C ARG A 85 -2.77 6.10 -16.27
N TYR A 86 -3.92 5.62 -15.81
CA TYR A 86 -4.83 4.81 -16.62
C TYR A 86 -6.28 5.18 -16.28
N ARG A 87 -7.18 4.86 -17.21
CA ARG A 87 -8.63 4.87 -16.98
C ARG A 87 -9.08 3.44 -16.72
N VAL A 88 -9.87 3.25 -15.67
CA VAL A 88 -10.55 1.97 -15.43
C VAL A 88 -11.71 1.87 -16.42
N VAL A 89 -11.67 0.85 -17.29
CA VAL A 89 -12.71 0.60 -18.31
C VAL A 89 -13.61 -0.59 -17.96
N LEU A 90 -13.14 -1.48 -17.08
CA LEU A 90 -13.86 -2.61 -16.55
C LEU A 90 -13.43 -2.80 -15.10
N CYS A 91 -14.40 -3.05 -14.21
CA CYS A 91 -14.14 -3.34 -12.81
C CYS A 91 -15.21 -4.32 -12.31
N GLU A 92 -14.76 -5.46 -11.79
CA GLU A 92 -15.60 -6.42 -11.09
C GLU A 92 -14.79 -6.97 -9.91
N LEU A 93 -15.37 -6.91 -8.70
CA LEU A 93 -14.79 -7.51 -7.50
C LEU A 93 -15.83 -8.49 -6.95
N VAL A 94 -15.70 -9.77 -7.29
CA VAL A 94 -16.69 -10.82 -6.97
C VAL A 94 -16.79 -11.05 -5.45
N SER A 95 -15.68 -10.91 -4.73
CA SER A 95 -15.65 -10.83 -3.27
C SER A 95 -14.29 -10.29 -2.83
N ALA A 96 -14.27 -9.49 -1.75
CA ALA A 96 -13.02 -9.10 -1.12
C ALA A 96 -12.54 -10.25 -0.21
N PRO A 97 -11.24 -10.60 -0.19
CA PRO A 97 -10.73 -11.52 0.82
C PRO A 97 -10.97 -10.92 2.21
N GLU A 98 -11.48 -11.73 3.14
CA GLU A 98 -12.08 -11.28 4.42
C GLU A 98 -11.18 -10.34 5.23
N ARG A 99 -9.86 -10.40 5.02
CA ARG A 99 -8.90 -9.43 5.54
C ARG A 99 -7.80 -9.18 4.50
N CYS A 100 -7.98 -8.17 3.65
CA CYS A 100 -6.85 -7.48 3.03
C CYS A 100 -6.05 -6.75 4.14
N GLY A 101 -5.26 -7.50 4.91
CA GLY A 101 -4.23 -6.96 5.78
C GLY A 101 -4.38 -7.03 7.30
N ALA A 102 -5.18 -7.91 7.89
CA ALA A 102 -4.98 -8.16 9.32
C ALA A 102 -3.83 -9.15 9.53
N GLU A 103 -2.72 -8.67 10.08
CA GLU A 103 -1.87 -9.54 10.88
C GLU A 103 -2.76 -10.14 11.96
N SER A 104 -2.85 -11.47 12.01
CA SER A 104 -3.39 -12.16 13.17
C SER A 104 -2.42 -11.94 14.33
N SER A 105 -2.54 -10.79 14.99
CA SER A 105 -2.08 -10.67 16.36
C SER A 105 -3.04 -11.48 17.21
N ARG A 106 -2.78 -12.80 17.31
CA ARG A 106 -3.08 -13.48 18.57
C ARG A 106 -2.14 -12.86 19.59
N ALA A 107 -2.59 -11.79 20.24
CA ALA A 107 -2.05 -11.41 21.52
C ALA A 107 -2.19 -12.63 22.42
N SER A 108 -1.07 -13.33 22.66
CA SER A 108 -1.00 -14.35 23.69
C SER A 108 -1.22 -13.62 25.01
N ALA A 109 -2.44 -13.66 25.52
CA ALA A 109 -2.74 -13.18 26.86
C ALA A 109 -1.99 -14.12 27.82
N SER A 110 -0.80 -13.70 28.26
CA SER A 110 -0.16 -14.29 29.42
C SER A 110 -1.08 -14.04 30.61
N ALA A 111 -1.67 -15.11 31.14
CA ALA A 111 -2.37 -15.07 32.42
C ALA A 111 -1.40 -14.54 33.51
N PRO A 112 -1.88 -13.75 34.48
CA PRO A 112 -1.04 -13.36 35.60
C PRO A 112 -0.71 -14.61 36.44
N PRO A 113 0.49 -14.71 37.05
CA PRO A 113 0.81 -15.83 37.92
C PRO A 113 -0.15 -15.84 39.10
N ARG A 114 -0.79 -16.99 39.33
CA ARG A 114 -1.46 -17.31 40.59
C ARG A 114 -0.40 -17.80 41.58
N GLY A 115 -0.22 -17.09 42.67
CA GLY A 115 0.51 -17.53 43.87
C GLY A 115 0.30 -16.47 44.96
N LEU A 116 -0.51 -16.77 45.97
CA LEU A 116 -0.21 -17.42 47.27
C LEU A 116 0.01 -16.36 48.34
#